data_AF-A0A2E3F481-F1
#
_entry.id   AF-A0A2E3F481-F1
#
_cell.length_a   1.000
_cell.length_b   1.000
_cell.length_c   1.000
_cell.angle_alpha   90.00
_cell.angle_beta   90.00
_cell.angle_gamma   90.00
#
_symmetry.space_group_name_H-M   'P 1'
#
loop_
_entity.id
_entity.type
_entity.pdbx_description
1 polymer ?
#
loop_
_entity_poly.entity_id
_entity_poly.type
_entity_poly.pdbx_seq_one_letter_code
_entity_poly.pdbx_strand_id
1 'polypeptide(L)'
;MASGNVLHVLYNDDDVLMKAVKEIRSNKYRINEAYTPFPVHGLDKAMGLPHTRLAICSFIYGLIGLSVATLMMNFIMIEDWPRNIGGKPSFSYLQNMPAFVPIMFELTVFFAAHLMVITFYLRSKIWPFKKAENPDPRTTDDHFLLEVDTAGHDLDALSKFLYETGASEISLIHNEEHA
;
A
#
# COMPACT_ATOMS: atom_id res chain seq x y z
N MET A 1 -10.99 4.90 20.94
CA MET A 1 -9.65 4.46 21.36
C MET A 1 -9.06 5.62 22.14
N ALA A 2 -7.81 5.61 22.62
CA ALA A 2 -7.37 6.69 23.52
C ALA A 2 -7.37 8.04 22.77
N SER A 3 -8.17 9.00 23.23
CA SER A 3 -8.06 10.42 22.88
C SER A 3 -6.67 10.89 23.31
N GLY A 4 -5.73 10.86 22.39
CA GLY A 4 -4.33 11.21 22.62
C GLY A 4 -4.04 12.58 22.01
N ASN A 5 -3.37 13.43 22.79
CA ASN A 5 -2.62 14.54 22.22
C ASN A 5 -1.58 13.97 21.24
N VAL A 6 -1.48 14.53 20.04
CA VAL A 6 -0.45 14.17 19.08
C VAL A 6 0.38 15.40 18.75
N LEU A 7 1.68 15.21 18.55
CA LEU A 7 2.56 16.26 18.08
C LEU A 7 2.77 16.08 16.58
N HIS A 8 2.46 17.15 15.85
CA HIS A 8 2.76 17.31 14.44
C HIS A 8 4.13 17.97 14.34
N VAL A 9 5.11 17.23 13.82
CA VAL A 9 6.52 17.64 13.74
C VAL A 9 6.90 17.77 12.29
N LEU A 10 7.16 19.00 11.84
CA LEU A 10 7.54 19.31 10.47
C LEU A 10 9.07 19.29 10.30
N TYR A 11 9.49 18.78 9.15
CA TYR A 11 10.87 18.76 8.68
C TYR A 11 10.91 19.28 7.24
N ASN A 12 12.05 19.85 6.85
CA ASN A 12 12.23 20.47 5.53
C ASN A 12 13.09 19.63 4.58
N ASP A 13 13.61 18.49 5.05
CA ASP A 13 14.60 17.70 4.32
C ASP A 13 14.48 16.21 4.72
N ASP A 14 14.67 15.31 3.76
CA ASP A 14 14.49 13.87 3.93
C ASP A 14 15.64 13.20 4.70
N ASP A 15 16.87 13.71 4.60
CA ASP A 15 18.00 13.22 5.40
C ASP A 15 17.80 13.57 6.88
N VAL A 16 17.28 14.76 7.17
CA VAL A 16 16.96 15.18 8.54
C VAL A 16 15.82 14.33 9.09
N LEU A 17 14.74 14.14 8.31
CA LEU A 17 13.62 13.26 8.67
C LEU A 17 14.11 11.84 9.00
N MET A 18 14.98 11.27 8.14
CA MET A 18 15.48 9.91 8.31
C MET A 18 16.31 9.72 9.59
N LYS A 19 17.11 10.74 9.96
CA LYS A 19 17.86 10.74 11.22
C LYS A 19 16.89 10.86 12.40
N ALA A 20 15.95 11.80 12.34
CA ALA A 20 14.94 12.00 13.37
C ALA A 20 14.13 10.74 13.65
N VAL A 21 13.63 10.04 12.61
CA VAL A 21 12.87 8.79 12.77
C VAL A 21 13.68 7.72 13.52
N LYS A 22 14.98 7.59 13.23
CA LYS A 22 15.85 6.63 13.92
C LYS A 22 16.05 7.01 15.38
N GLU A 23 16.28 8.30 15.66
CA GLU A 23 16.48 8.81 17.01
C GLU A 23 15.21 8.70 17.86
N ILE A 24 14.06 9.12 17.33
CA ILE A 24 12.73 9.00 17.97
C ILE A 24 12.46 7.55 18.34
N ARG A 25 12.68 6.61 17.40
CA ARG A 25 12.49 5.19 17.65
C ARG A 25 13.48 4.62 18.67
N SER A 26 14.74 5.06 18.63
CA SER A 26 15.78 4.60 19.58
C SER A 26 15.45 5.01 21.02
N ASN A 27 14.82 6.17 21.19
CA ASN A 27 14.30 6.68 22.47
C ASN A 27 12.92 6.12 22.85
N LYS A 28 12.40 5.15 22.08
CA LYS A 28 11.12 4.45 22.30
C LYS A 28 9.88 5.36 22.23
N TYR A 29 9.99 6.50 21.58
CA TYR A 29 8.81 7.29 21.23
C TYR A 29 8.07 6.62 20.06
N ARG A 30 6.74 6.64 20.13
CA ARG A 30 5.89 6.03 19.13
C ARG A 30 5.53 7.05 18.04
N ILE A 31 5.87 6.72 16.80
CA ILE A 31 5.42 7.45 15.62
C ILE A 31 4.12 6.78 15.15
N ASN A 32 3.05 7.56 15.01
CA ASN A 32 1.76 7.08 14.52
C ASN A 32 1.75 7.00 13.00
N GLU A 33 2.13 8.10 12.34
CA GLU A 33 2.08 8.23 10.89
C GLU A 33 3.20 9.16 10.39
N ALA A 34 3.60 8.98 9.13
CA ALA A 34 4.58 9.83 8.46
C ALA A 34 4.02 10.29 7.11
N TYR A 35 3.80 11.60 6.97
CA TYR A 35 3.29 12.22 5.76
C TYR A 35 4.47 12.82 4.99
N THR A 36 4.64 12.38 3.75
CA THR A 36 5.76 12.78 2.89
C THR A 36 5.24 13.13 1.49
N PRO A 37 5.76 14.19 0.84
CA PRO A 37 5.31 14.60 -0.48
C PRO A 37 5.70 13.59 -1.57
N PHE A 38 6.75 12.81 -1.32
CA PHE A 38 7.25 11.76 -2.22
C PHE A 38 7.79 10.56 -1.44
N PRO A 39 8.00 9.40 -2.10
CA PRO A 39 8.54 8.22 -1.43
C PRO A 39 9.97 8.42 -0.94
N VAL A 40 10.17 8.45 0.37
CA VAL A 40 11.50 8.47 0.99
C VAL A 40 12.01 7.03 1.15
N HIS A 41 13.09 6.69 0.46
CA HIS A 41 13.62 5.33 0.44
C HIS A 41 14.13 4.89 1.83
N GLY A 42 13.59 3.78 2.33
CA GLY A 42 13.98 3.20 3.62
C GLY A 42 13.26 3.78 4.84
N LEU A 43 12.31 4.70 4.65
CA LEU A 43 11.48 5.25 5.72
C LEU A 43 10.64 4.16 6.39
N ASP A 44 10.05 3.28 5.59
CA ASP A 44 9.30 2.10 6.05
C ASP A 44 10.15 1.21 6.99
N LYS A 45 11.40 0.96 6.63
CA LYS A 45 12.35 0.18 7.42
C LYS A 45 12.79 0.92 8.68
N ALA A 46 13.00 2.23 8.60
CA ALA A 46 13.36 3.07 9.73
C ALA A 46 12.21 3.12 10.77
N MET A 47 10.98 3.30 10.30
CA MET A 47 9.75 3.22 11.10
C MET A 47 9.49 1.81 11.65
N GLY A 48 10.02 0.77 10.99
CA GLY A 48 9.84 -0.61 11.40
C GLY A 48 8.50 -1.20 10.98
N LEU A 49 7.96 -0.72 9.85
CA LEU A 49 6.71 -1.22 9.29
C LEU A 49 6.90 -2.64 8.74
N PRO A 50 5.89 -3.53 8.91
CA PRO A 50 5.93 -4.86 8.32
C PRO A 50 5.78 -4.79 6.79
N HIS A 51 6.40 -5.74 6.08
CA HIS A 51 6.23 -5.87 4.64
C HIS A 51 4.76 -6.08 4.23
N THR A 52 4.37 -5.45 3.14
CA THR A 52 3.02 -5.61 2.59
C THR A 52 2.82 -7.01 1.99
N ARG A 53 1.57 -7.49 1.97
CA ARG A 53 1.19 -8.80 1.42
C ARG A 53 0.62 -8.72 0.01
N LEU A 54 0.73 -7.57 -0.67
CA LEU A 54 0.12 -7.33 -1.98
C LEU A 54 0.67 -8.26 -3.07
N ALA A 55 1.96 -8.58 -3.02
CA ALA A 55 2.58 -9.53 -3.96
C ALA A 55 1.96 -10.93 -3.85
N ILE A 56 1.70 -11.41 -2.62
CA ILE A 56 1.08 -12.72 -2.37
C ILE A 56 -0.36 -12.72 -2.92
N CYS A 57 -1.11 -11.63 -2.70
CA CYS A 57 -2.46 -11.49 -3.25
C CYS A 57 -2.45 -11.55 -4.79
N SER A 58 -1.54 -10.81 -5.44
CA SER A 58 -1.42 -10.79 -6.90
C SER A 58 -1.08 -12.18 -7.48
N PHE A 59 -0.21 -12.94 -6.82
CA PHE A 59 0.09 -14.32 -7.21
C PHE A 59 -1.15 -15.22 -7.17
N ILE A 60 -1.95 -15.14 -6.10
CA ILE A 60 -3.20 -15.89 -5.98
C ILE A 60 -4.21 -15.47 -7.06
N TYR A 61 -4.32 -14.17 -7.34
CA TYR A 61 -5.18 -13.66 -8.41
C TYR A 61 -4.75 -14.17 -9.79
N GLY A 62 -3.45 -14.28 -10.05
CA GLY A 62 -2.93 -14.90 -11.28
C GLY A 62 -3.32 -16.36 -11.43
N LEU A 63 -3.22 -17.16 -10.35
CA LEU A 63 -3.65 -18.56 -10.36
C LEU A 63 -5.17 -18.70 -10.60
N ILE A 64 -5.97 -17.79 -10.07
CA ILE A 64 -7.41 -17.72 -10.34
C ILE A 64 -7.63 -17.43 -11.83
N GLY A 65 -6.95 -16.42 -12.40
CA GLY A 65 -7.05 -16.10 -13.83
C GLY A 65 -6.67 -17.26 -14.74
N LEU A 66 -5.59 -17.98 -14.40
CA LEU A 66 -5.15 -19.18 -15.12
C LEU A 66 -6.19 -20.30 -15.07
N SER A 67 -6.78 -20.51 -13.89
CA SER A 67 -7.83 -21.52 -13.67
C SER A 67 -9.09 -21.17 -14.47
N VAL A 68 -9.52 -19.90 -14.44
CA VAL A 68 -10.66 -19.41 -15.23
C VAL A 68 -10.41 -19.63 -16.72
N ALA A 69 -9.24 -19.24 -17.24
CA ALA A 69 -8.90 -19.41 -18.65
C ALA A 69 -8.96 -20.89 -19.08
N THR A 70 -8.33 -21.76 -18.30
CA THR A 70 -8.24 -23.20 -18.60
C THR A 70 -9.61 -23.86 -18.57
N LEU A 71 -10.40 -23.60 -17.53
CA LEU A 71 -11.75 -24.17 -17.39
C LEU A 71 -12.69 -23.65 -18.48
N MET A 72 -12.66 -22.35 -18.77
CA MET A 72 -13.48 -21.73 -19.81
C MET A 72 -13.19 -22.33 -21.19
N MET A 73 -11.92 -22.42 -21.58
CA MET A 73 -11.56 -22.94 -22.90
C MET A 73 -11.80 -24.44 -23.02
N ASN A 74 -11.53 -25.21 -21.96
CA ASN A 74 -11.83 -26.64 -21.95
C ASN A 74 -13.34 -26.88 -22.12
N PHE A 75 -14.15 -26.15 -21.36
CA PHE A 75 -15.60 -26.27 -21.44
C PHE A 75 -16.12 -25.92 -22.85
N ILE A 76 -15.81 -24.73 -23.37
CA ILE A 76 -16.37 -24.26 -24.65
C ILE A 76 -15.90 -25.10 -25.84
N MET A 77 -14.60 -25.39 -25.93
CA MET A 77 -14.00 -25.94 -27.15
C MET A 77 -14.03 -27.47 -27.23
N ILE A 78 -14.26 -28.16 -26.10
CA ILE A 78 -14.12 -29.63 -26.02
C ILE A 78 -15.37 -30.27 -25.45
N GLU A 79 -15.86 -29.79 -24.31
CA GLU A 79 -16.99 -30.43 -23.62
C GLU A 79 -18.35 -30.02 -24.20
N ASP A 80 -18.56 -28.71 -24.41
CA ASP A 80 -19.85 -28.17 -24.85
C ASP A 80 -20.04 -28.31 -26.36
N TRP A 81 -19.14 -27.74 -27.18
CA TRP A 81 -19.26 -27.80 -28.62
C TRP A 81 -17.95 -28.03 -29.38
N PRO A 82 -17.45 -29.28 -29.42
CA PRO A 82 -16.24 -29.64 -30.15
C PRO A 82 -16.47 -29.58 -31.66
N ARG A 83 -16.14 -28.43 -32.28
CA ARG A 83 -16.21 -28.24 -33.73
C ARG A 83 -14.84 -28.42 -34.39
N ASN A 84 -14.85 -29.06 -35.56
CA ASN A 84 -13.68 -29.05 -36.44
C ASN A 84 -13.55 -27.67 -37.10
N ILE A 85 -12.63 -26.84 -36.60
CA ILE A 85 -12.31 -25.53 -37.15
C ILE A 85 -10.87 -25.58 -37.69
N GLY A 86 -10.74 -25.52 -39.01
CA GLY A 86 -9.43 -25.51 -39.68
C GLY A 86 -8.61 -26.79 -39.50
N GLY A 87 -9.25 -27.92 -39.22
CA GLY A 87 -8.57 -29.22 -39.01
C GLY A 87 -7.87 -29.35 -37.66
N LYS A 88 -8.07 -28.40 -36.73
CA LYS A 88 -7.43 -28.46 -35.41
C LYS A 88 -8.06 -29.56 -34.55
N PRO A 89 -7.25 -30.33 -33.81
CA PRO A 89 -7.77 -31.41 -32.97
C PRO A 89 -8.60 -30.83 -31.82
N SER A 90 -9.86 -31.22 -31.69
CA SER A 90 -10.77 -30.76 -30.62
C SER A 90 -11.25 -31.91 -29.71
N PHE A 91 -10.55 -33.05 -29.73
CA PHE A 91 -10.94 -34.25 -28.96
C PHE A 91 -10.42 -34.25 -27.52
N SER A 92 -9.34 -33.51 -27.25
CA SER A 92 -8.77 -33.38 -25.91
C SER A 92 -8.03 -32.05 -25.76
N TYR A 93 -7.98 -31.53 -24.53
CA TYR A 93 -7.38 -30.23 -24.23
C TYR A 93 -5.91 -30.18 -24.59
N LEU A 94 -5.18 -31.25 -24.29
CA LEU A 94 -3.75 -31.33 -24.51
C LEU A 94 -3.35 -31.19 -25.99
N GLN A 95 -4.18 -31.70 -26.91
CA GLN A 95 -3.87 -31.69 -28.34
C GLN A 95 -3.93 -30.28 -28.96
N ASN A 96 -4.80 -29.41 -28.47
CA ASN A 96 -4.95 -28.04 -28.98
C ASN A 96 -4.44 -26.96 -28.02
N MET A 97 -3.89 -27.36 -26.87
CA MET A 97 -3.42 -26.46 -25.81
C MET A 97 -2.56 -25.30 -26.33
N PRO A 98 -1.61 -25.47 -27.28
CA PRO A 98 -0.79 -24.36 -27.75
C PRO A 98 -1.59 -23.18 -28.32
N ALA A 99 -2.77 -23.42 -28.90
CA ALA A 99 -3.65 -22.36 -29.40
C ALA A 99 -4.31 -21.53 -28.28
N PHE A 100 -4.38 -22.09 -27.07
CA PHE A 100 -5.03 -21.49 -25.90
C PHE A 100 -4.06 -20.70 -25.02
N VAL A 101 -2.74 -20.98 -25.11
CA VAL A 101 -1.70 -20.33 -24.30
C VAL A 101 -1.76 -18.80 -24.31
N PRO A 102 -1.96 -18.11 -25.45
CA PRO A 102 -2.08 -16.65 -25.44
C PRO A 102 -3.23 -16.15 -24.56
N ILE A 103 -4.38 -16.81 -24.60
CA ILE A 103 -5.54 -16.45 -23.77
C ILE A 103 -5.28 -16.77 -22.29
N MET A 104 -4.63 -17.91 -22.00
CA MET A 104 -4.21 -18.25 -20.63
C MET A 104 -3.32 -17.16 -20.05
N PHE A 105 -2.32 -16.71 -20.81
CA PHE A 105 -1.40 -15.65 -20.40
C PHE A 105 -2.13 -14.33 -20.14
N GLU A 106 -2.95 -13.86 -21.09
CA GLU A 106 -3.65 -12.58 -20.96
C GLU A 106 -4.62 -12.56 -19.77
N LEU A 107 -5.37 -13.65 -19.54
CA LEU A 107 -6.27 -13.74 -18.38
C LEU A 107 -5.51 -13.81 -17.06
N THR A 108 -4.38 -14.52 -17.00
CA THR A 108 -3.52 -14.51 -15.81
C THR A 108 -3.05 -13.10 -15.47
N VAL A 109 -2.55 -12.34 -16.45
CA VAL A 109 -2.08 -10.96 -16.26
C VAL A 109 -3.24 -10.03 -15.89
N PHE A 110 -4.38 -10.16 -16.58
CA PHE A 110 -5.57 -9.34 -16.34
C PHE A 110 -6.07 -9.45 -14.89
N PHE A 111 -6.26 -10.68 -14.40
CA PHE A 111 -6.71 -10.92 -13.03
C PHE A 111 -5.66 -10.48 -12.01
N ALA A 112 -4.38 -10.81 -12.23
CA ALA A 112 -3.31 -10.44 -11.32
C ALA A 112 -3.19 -8.92 -11.13
N ALA A 113 -3.34 -8.14 -12.22
CA ALA A 113 -3.23 -6.68 -12.20
C ALA A 113 -4.48 -5.98 -11.67
N HIS A 114 -5.67 -6.29 -12.18
CA HIS A 114 -6.87 -5.54 -11.80
C HIS A 114 -7.26 -5.81 -10.33
N LEU A 115 -7.19 -7.08 -9.90
CA LEU A 115 -7.56 -7.42 -8.53
C LEU A 115 -6.54 -6.89 -7.52
N MET A 116 -5.25 -6.75 -7.88
CA MET A 116 -4.27 -6.11 -6.98
C MET A 116 -4.51 -4.61 -6.83
N VAL A 117 -4.88 -3.90 -7.91
CA VAL A 117 -5.19 -2.46 -7.86
C VAL A 117 -6.42 -2.21 -6.98
N ILE A 118 -7.47 -3.01 -7.16
CA ILE A 118 -8.69 -2.92 -6.34
C ILE A 118 -8.36 -3.22 -4.88
N THR A 119 -7.55 -4.23 -4.60
CA THR A 119 -7.11 -4.57 -3.24
C THR A 119 -6.33 -3.43 -2.60
N PHE A 120 -5.45 -2.77 -3.36
CA PHE A 120 -4.71 -1.59 -2.91
C PHE A 120 -5.67 -0.45 -2.53
N TYR A 121 -6.63 -0.10 -3.40
CA TYR A 121 -7.61 0.95 -3.09
C TYR A 121 -8.44 0.64 -1.85
N LEU A 122 -8.92 -0.59 -1.70
CA LEU A 122 -9.73 -0.98 -0.54
C LEU A 122 -8.91 -0.96 0.76
N ARG A 123 -7.67 -1.46 0.73
CA ARG A 123 -6.81 -1.50 1.93
C ARG A 123 -6.29 -0.12 2.34
N SER A 124 -5.97 0.73 1.38
CA SER A 124 -5.50 2.10 1.62
C SER A 124 -6.65 3.09 1.79
N LYS A 125 -7.91 2.61 1.73
CA LYS A 125 -9.13 3.42 1.80
C LYS A 125 -9.11 4.58 0.81
N ILE A 126 -8.92 4.30 -0.48
CA ILE A 126 -8.91 5.29 -1.55
C ILE A 126 -10.11 5.04 -2.45
N TRP A 127 -11.02 6.02 -2.57
CA TRP A 127 -12.17 5.96 -3.46
C TRP A 127 -12.59 7.36 -3.90
N PRO A 128 -13.28 7.49 -5.05
CA PRO A 128 -13.88 8.76 -5.45
C PRO A 128 -14.75 9.33 -4.32
N PHE A 129 -14.64 10.63 -4.05
CA PHE A 129 -15.36 11.34 -2.98
C PHE A 129 -14.89 11.12 -1.54
N LYS A 130 -13.78 10.41 -1.30
CA LYS A 130 -13.13 10.46 0.02
C LYS A 130 -12.60 11.87 0.30
N LYS A 131 -12.88 12.42 1.48
CA LYS A 131 -12.28 13.68 1.93
C LYS A 131 -10.77 13.48 2.12
N ALA A 132 -9.97 14.43 1.65
CA ALA A 132 -8.53 14.39 1.89
C ALA A 132 -8.26 14.53 3.40
N GLU A 133 -7.43 13.64 3.95
CA GLU A 133 -7.02 13.60 5.35
C GLU A 133 -5.61 14.19 5.48
N ASN A 134 -5.36 15.30 4.79
CA ASN A 134 -4.06 15.97 4.82
C ASN A 134 -3.97 16.82 6.10
N PRO A 135 -3.08 16.51 7.04
CA PRO A 135 -2.95 17.26 8.30
C PRO A 135 -2.44 18.69 8.08
N ASP A 136 -1.55 18.89 7.11
CA ASP A 136 -1.06 20.20 6.69
C ASP A 136 -0.93 20.21 5.15
N PRO A 137 -1.55 21.16 4.43
CA PRO A 137 -1.45 21.26 2.97
C PRO A 137 -0.01 21.36 2.43
N ARG A 138 0.94 21.86 3.22
CA ARG A 138 2.36 21.98 2.81
C ARG A 138 3.04 20.63 2.65
N THR A 139 2.50 19.58 3.26
CA THR A 139 3.08 18.21 3.24
C THR A 139 2.93 17.49 1.91
N THR A 140 2.13 18.04 1.00
CA THR A 140 2.03 17.52 -0.37
C THR A 140 3.01 18.17 -1.34
N ASP A 141 3.57 19.34 -0.99
CA ASP A 141 4.45 20.11 -1.88
C ASP A 141 5.93 20.00 -1.45
N ASP A 142 6.24 20.32 -0.19
CA ASP A 142 7.63 20.57 0.22
C ASP A 142 8.00 19.98 1.59
N HIS A 143 7.08 20.00 2.56
CA HIS A 143 7.42 19.64 3.95
C HIS A 143 7.14 18.17 4.28
N PHE A 144 7.89 17.61 5.22
CA PHE A 144 7.66 16.26 5.75
C PHE A 144 7.07 16.39 7.15
N LEU A 145 6.08 15.58 7.48
CA LEU A 145 5.41 15.63 8.78
C LEU A 145 5.44 14.26 9.46
N LEU A 146 5.89 14.23 10.71
CA LEU A 146 5.74 13.09 11.60
C LEU A 146 4.65 13.37 12.62
N GLU A 147 3.75 12.41 12.80
CA GLU A 147 2.81 12.39 13.91
C GLU A 147 3.40 11.54 15.04
N VAL A 148 3.73 12.17 16.16
CA VAL A 148 4.30 11.51 17.34
C VAL A 148 3.28 11.48 18.46
N ASP A 149 3.04 10.29 19.01
CA ASP A 149 2.14 10.10 20.15
C ASP A 149 2.76 10.70 21.42
N THR A 150 1.96 11.43 22.19
CA THR A 150 2.41 12.06 23.44
C THR A 150 2.00 11.27 24.69
N ALA A 151 1.26 10.17 24.52
CA ALA A 151 0.71 9.40 25.64
C ALA A 151 1.81 8.96 26.63
N GLY A 152 1.73 9.46 27.86
CA GLY A 152 2.63 9.08 28.96
C GLY A 152 4.00 9.77 28.97
N HIS A 153 4.21 10.78 28.12
CA HIS A 153 5.46 11.55 28.05
C HIS A 153 5.26 13.00 28.50
N ASP A 154 6.32 13.59 29.07
CA ASP A 154 6.36 15.02 29.36
C ASP A 154 6.49 15.81 28.05
N LEU A 155 5.53 16.69 27.78
CA LEU A 155 5.42 17.46 26.55
C LEU A 155 6.60 18.43 26.36
N ASP A 156 7.10 19.02 27.45
CA ASP A 156 8.20 19.97 27.38
C ASP A 156 9.53 19.27 27.09
N ALA A 157 9.74 18.08 27.65
CA ALA A 157 10.91 17.27 27.35
C ALA A 157 10.86 16.71 25.92
N LEU A 158 9.69 16.24 25.48
CA LEU A 158 9.48 15.68 24.14
C LEU A 158 9.64 16.74 23.05
N SER A 159 9.06 17.93 23.24
CA SER A 159 9.20 19.03 22.27
C SER A 159 10.65 19.49 22.13
N LYS A 160 11.40 19.62 23.24
CA LYS A 160 12.84 19.92 23.20
C LYS A 160 13.63 18.86 22.43
N PHE A 161 13.38 17.59 22.72
CA PHE A 161 14.00 16.48 22.01
C PHE A 161 13.72 16.53 20.50
N LEU A 162 12.47 16.77 20.10
CA LEU A 162 12.10 16.86 18.69
C LEU A 162 12.77 18.05 17.99
N TYR A 163 12.95 19.20 18.65
CA TYR A 163 13.76 20.30 18.12
C TYR A 163 15.24 19.93 17.97
N GLU A 164 15.81 19.17 18.90
CA GLU A 164 17.20 18.67 18.79
C GLU A 164 17.39 17.75 17.57
N THR A 165 16.35 17.00 17.18
CA THR A 165 16.37 16.17 15.96
C THR A 165 16.26 16.95 14.65
N GLY A 166 16.10 18.29 14.71
CA GLY A 166 16.04 19.16 13.53
C GLY A 166 14.63 19.49 13.04
N ALA A 167 13.62 19.41 13.91
CA ALA A 167 12.26 19.87 13.58
C ALA A 167 12.23 21.37 13.26
N SER A 168 11.57 21.74 12.17
CA SER A 168 11.37 23.14 11.77
C SER A 168 10.21 23.78 12.52
N GLU A 169 9.12 23.03 12.71
CA GLU A 169 7.92 23.48 13.39
C GLU A 169 7.30 22.30 14.18
N ILE A 170 6.80 22.58 15.39
CA ILE A 170 6.11 21.60 16.22
C ILE A 170 4.76 22.18 16.65
N SER A 171 3.68 21.47 16.32
CA SER A 171 2.31 21.82 16.68
C SER A 171 1.66 20.72 17.51
N LEU A 172 1.04 21.09 18.64
CA LEU A 172 0.24 20.16 19.45
C LEU A 172 -1.19 20.13 18.90
N ILE A 173 -1.65 18.96 18.47
CA ILE A 173 -3.02 18.76 17.99
C ILE A 173 -3.78 17.85 18.95
N HIS A 174 -4.95 18.31 19.37
CA HIS A 174 -5.91 17.51 20.12
C HIS A 174 -6.74 16.74 19.08
N ASN A 175 -6.52 15.44 18.95
CA ASN A 175 -7.35 14.60 18.09
C ASN A 175 -8.71 14.39 18.77
N GLU A 176 -9.71 15.21 18.41
CA GLU A 176 -11.11 14.85 18.59
C GLU A 176 -11.45 13.79 17.53
N GLU A 177 -11.62 12.53 17.95
CA GLU A 177 -11.95 11.40 17.04
C GLU A 177 -13.12 11.79 16.13
N HIS A 178 -12.86 12.00 14.83
CA HIS A 178 -13.90 12.03 13.82
C HIS A 178 -14.39 10.58 13.61
N ALA A 179 -15.63 10.34 14.07
CA ALA A 179 -16.39 9.10 13.93
C ALA A 179 -16.57 8.65 12.47
#